data_AF-A0A2Z3GH47-F1
#
_entry.id   AF-A0A2Z3GH47-F1
#
_cell.length_a   1.000
_cell.length_b   1.000
_cell.length_c   1.000
_cell.angle_alpha   90.00
_cell.angle_beta   90.00
_cell.angle_gamma   90.00
#
_symmetry.space_group_name_H-M   'P 1'
#
loop_
_entity.id
_entity.type
_entity.pdbx_description
1 polymer ?
#
loop_
_entity_poly.entity_id
_entity_poly.type
_entity_poly.pdbx_seq_one_letter_code
_entity_poly.pdbx_strand_id
1 'polypeptide(L)'
;MEIFVSEATEAPAPRRPAPAYPILAESWGILGWYVLATLVVGSGGYALLNTATSWPRAQSILVASMVANGALLAFLRWKAGPRWQSWQLRGQARPWLFAALPAVAMASILVRSLLGFLHLPSTSGSIFQEISRTPAVALLLGAGGAAVLEEILFRGVILNGLLQNRRPWVAIAQSALLFSLFHLNPAQSVSAGLFGLLLGWLYYRTRSLGVCMAVHALNNSVAFVALRWAPAAWQKDPLLEDFGSGWAYAGAVGLSALVLAAVLWWVQRTTSPPVWAPGEPADDSAVAVGLGAAA
;
A
#
# COMPACT_ATOMS: atom_id res chain seq x y z
N MET A 1 11.38 -48.56 -55.07
CA MET A 1 11.88 -47.22 -54.69
C MET A 1 10.83 -46.62 -53.77
N GLU A 2 10.94 -46.92 -52.47
CA GLU A 2 10.04 -46.37 -51.45
C GLU A 2 10.56 -45.00 -51.05
N ILE A 3 9.70 -43.99 -51.21
CA ILE A 3 10.00 -42.60 -50.82
C ILE A 3 9.66 -42.49 -49.34
N PHE A 4 10.68 -42.52 -48.49
CA PHE A 4 10.55 -42.16 -47.08
C PHE A 4 10.27 -40.65 -46.98
N VAL A 5 9.03 -40.30 -46.70
CA VAL A 5 8.67 -38.94 -46.27
C VAL A 5 9.09 -38.82 -44.81
N SER A 6 10.19 -38.11 -44.59
CA SER A 6 10.64 -37.69 -43.26
C SER A 6 9.56 -36.78 -42.65
N GLU A 7 8.84 -37.26 -41.63
CA GLU A 7 8.05 -36.39 -40.76
C GLU A 7 8.98 -35.36 -40.13
N ALA A 8 8.93 -34.13 -40.61
CA ALA A 8 9.59 -33.00 -39.96
C ALA A 8 8.88 -32.79 -38.61
N THR A 9 9.53 -33.19 -37.52
CA THR A 9 9.09 -32.84 -36.17
C THR A 9 9.10 -31.31 -36.06
N GLU A 10 7.91 -30.69 -36.10
CA GLU A 10 7.74 -29.27 -35.80
C GLU A 10 8.37 -28.99 -34.44
N ALA A 11 9.33 -28.06 -34.40
CA ALA A 11 9.90 -27.60 -33.14
C ALA A 11 8.76 -27.07 -32.26
N PRO A 12 8.68 -27.45 -30.97
CA PRO A 12 7.61 -26.98 -30.09
C PRO A 12 7.61 -25.46 -30.07
N ALA A 13 6.44 -24.86 -30.30
CA ALA A 13 6.26 -23.41 -30.28
C ALA A 13 6.91 -22.82 -29.00
N PRO A 14 7.62 -21.68 -29.10
CA PRO A 14 8.32 -21.11 -27.96
C PRO A 14 7.32 -20.89 -26.80
N ARG A 15 7.60 -21.54 -25.65
CA ARG A 15 6.76 -21.41 -24.46
C ARG A 15 6.68 -19.93 -24.08
N ARG A 16 5.47 -19.40 -24.00
CA ARG A 16 5.23 -18.01 -23.58
C ARG A 16 5.89 -17.78 -22.21
N PRO A 17 6.58 -16.64 -22.00
CA PRO A 17 7.13 -16.32 -20.70
C PRO A 17 6.00 -16.21 -19.67
N ALA A 18 6.22 -16.76 -18.47
CA ALA A 18 5.24 -16.72 -17.39
C ALA A 18 4.92 -15.26 -17.01
N PRO A 19 3.66 -14.95 -16.63
CA PRO A 19 3.26 -13.59 -16.26
C PRO A 19 4.04 -13.12 -15.02
N ALA A 20 4.18 -11.82 -14.82
CA ALA A 20 4.84 -11.31 -13.61
C ALA A 20 4.04 -11.69 -12.35
N TYR A 21 4.69 -11.76 -11.19
CA TYR A 21 3.98 -11.96 -9.92
C TYR A 21 3.66 -10.61 -9.25
N PRO A 22 2.44 -10.40 -8.71
CA PRO A 22 1.27 -11.27 -8.83
C PRO A 22 0.41 -10.97 -10.08
N ILE A 23 -0.33 -11.98 -10.55
CA ILE A 23 -1.54 -11.76 -11.36
C ILE A 23 -2.73 -11.36 -10.46
N LEU A 24 -3.89 -11.05 -11.06
CA LEU A 24 -5.05 -10.56 -10.31
C LEU A 24 -5.53 -11.56 -9.25
N ALA A 25 -5.68 -12.85 -9.61
CA ALA A 25 -6.06 -13.90 -8.67
C ALA A 25 -5.04 -14.07 -7.52
N GLU A 26 -3.74 -14.04 -7.84
CA GLU A 26 -2.68 -14.13 -6.84
C GLU A 26 -2.68 -12.93 -5.89
N SER A 27 -3.08 -11.74 -6.37
CA SER A 27 -3.19 -10.55 -5.51
C SER A 27 -4.26 -10.71 -4.41
N TRP A 28 -5.36 -11.40 -4.70
CA TRP A 28 -6.33 -11.79 -3.69
C TRP A 28 -5.79 -12.87 -2.75
N GLY A 29 -5.00 -13.81 -3.27
CA GLY A 29 -4.28 -14.79 -2.45
C GLY A 29 -3.34 -14.14 -1.43
N ILE A 30 -2.70 -13.00 -1.77
CA ILE A 30 -1.85 -12.24 -0.85
C ILE A 30 -2.63 -11.75 0.39
N LEU A 31 -3.91 -11.39 0.25
CA LEU A 31 -4.76 -11.05 1.40
C LEU A 31 -4.89 -12.24 2.37
N GLY A 32 -5.10 -13.46 1.84
CA GLY A 32 -5.15 -14.67 2.66
C GLY A 32 -3.83 -14.94 3.38
N TRP A 33 -2.70 -14.81 2.68
CA TRP A 33 -1.37 -14.96 3.30
C TRP A 33 -1.08 -13.89 4.34
N TYR A 34 -1.57 -12.66 4.16
CA TYR A 34 -1.44 -11.60 5.16
C TYR A 34 -2.23 -11.91 6.42
N VAL A 35 -3.48 -12.37 6.30
CA VAL A 35 -4.27 -12.80 7.45
C VAL A 35 -3.57 -13.94 8.18
N LEU A 36 -3.06 -14.93 7.44
CA LEU A 36 -2.32 -16.03 8.05
C LEU A 36 -1.03 -15.57 8.75
N ALA A 37 -0.25 -14.69 8.12
CA ALA A 37 0.97 -14.14 8.71
C ALA A 37 0.65 -13.35 10.00
N THR A 38 -0.40 -12.53 9.99
CA THR A 38 -0.85 -11.79 11.17
C THR A 38 -1.32 -12.72 12.29
N LEU A 39 -2.10 -13.76 11.97
CA LEU A 39 -2.62 -14.70 12.96
C LEU A 39 -1.53 -15.60 13.55
N VAL A 40 -0.62 -16.12 12.74
CA VAL A 40 0.41 -17.07 13.17
C VAL A 40 1.66 -16.34 13.67
N VAL A 41 2.30 -15.55 12.81
CA VAL A 41 3.56 -14.87 13.13
C VAL A 41 3.30 -13.66 14.02
N GLY A 42 2.25 -12.89 13.74
CA GLY A 42 1.88 -11.72 14.54
C GLY A 42 1.43 -12.10 15.95
N SER A 43 0.43 -12.98 16.09
CA SER A 43 -0.05 -13.38 17.43
C SER A 43 0.99 -14.19 18.21
N GLY A 44 1.72 -15.09 17.54
CA GLY A 44 2.81 -15.85 18.16
C GLY A 44 3.97 -14.95 18.61
N GLY A 45 4.38 -14.00 17.76
CA GLY A 45 5.39 -13.00 18.09
C GLY A 45 4.95 -12.10 19.24
N TYR A 46 3.69 -11.67 19.26
CA TYR A 46 3.12 -10.90 20.37
C TYR A 46 3.14 -11.70 21.68
N ALA A 47 2.68 -12.95 21.66
CA ALA A 47 2.68 -13.81 22.84
C ALA A 47 4.09 -14.02 23.39
N LEU A 48 5.06 -14.28 22.51
CA LEU A 48 6.47 -14.40 22.88
C LEU A 48 6.99 -13.12 23.52
N LEU A 49 6.81 -11.96 22.88
CA LEU A 49 7.25 -10.66 23.42
C LEU A 49 6.61 -10.36 24.77
N ASN A 50 5.34 -10.69 24.94
CA ASN A 50 4.60 -10.47 26.19
C ASN A 50 5.11 -11.37 27.33
N THR A 51 5.68 -12.54 27.03
CA THR A 51 6.29 -13.43 28.05
C THR A 51 7.77 -13.13 28.30
N ALA A 52 8.50 -12.69 27.27
CA ALA A 52 9.95 -12.52 27.31
C ALA A 52 10.38 -11.10 27.69
N THR A 53 9.48 -10.12 27.65
CA THR A 53 9.79 -8.71 27.89
C THR A 53 8.75 -8.06 28.81
N SER A 54 9.11 -6.93 29.40
CA SER A 54 8.19 -6.05 30.14
C SER A 54 7.65 -4.91 29.27
N TRP A 55 7.68 -5.05 27.95
CA TRP A 55 7.26 -3.99 27.03
C TRP A 55 5.76 -3.71 27.13
N PRO A 56 5.35 -2.43 26.98
CA PRO A 56 3.94 -2.08 26.84
C PRO A 56 3.26 -2.84 25.71
N ARG A 57 2.00 -3.23 25.92
CA ARG A 57 1.19 -4.00 24.97
C ARG A 57 1.24 -3.42 23.55
N ALA A 58 1.01 -2.12 23.38
CA ALA A 58 1.04 -1.49 22.06
C ALA A 58 2.39 -1.62 21.34
N GLN A 59 3.52 -1.61 22.06
CA GLN A 59 4.85 -1.79 21.46
C GLN A 59 5.05 -3.24 21.01
N SER A 60 4.65 -4.20 21.84
CA SER A 60 4.71 -5.63 21.49
C SER A 60 3.85 -5.94 20.27
N ILE A 61 2.64 -5.38 20.18
CA ILE A 61 1.77 -5.52 18.99
C ILE A 61 2.44 -4.91 17.75
N LEU A 62 2.98 -3.69 17.87
CA LEU A 62 3.63 -3.02 16.74
C LEU A 62 4.82 -3.84 16.23
N VAL A 63 5.74 -4.24 17.11
CA VAL A 63 6.92 -5.04 16.71
C VAL A 63 6.49 -6.38 16.11
N ALA A 64 5.53 -7.08 16.73
CA ALA A 64 5.02 -8.32 16.18
C ALA A 64 4.38 -8.14 14.79
N SER A 65 3.65 -7.05 14.55
CA SER A 65 3.10 -6.74 13.22
C SER A 65 4.18 -6.46 12.17
N MET A 66 5.28 -5.79 12.56
CA MET A 66 6.41 -5.55 11.65
C MET A 66 7.11 -6.85 11.28
N VAL A 67 7.30 -7.75 12.25
CA VAL A 67 7.86 -9.09 12.02
C VAL A 67 6.94 -9.91 11.10
N ALA A 68 5.63 -9.90 11.33
CA ALA A 68 4.66 -10.59 10.48
C ALA A 68 4.68 -10.05 9.03
N ASN A 69 4.73 -8.74 8.84
CA ASN A 69 4.83 -8.11 7.51
C ASN A 69 6.16 -8.44 6.82
N GLY A 70 7.27 -8.43 7.55
CA GLY A 70 8.59 -8.84 7.03
C GLY A 70 8.61 -10.31 6.62
N ALA A 71 8.04 -11.19 7.44
CA ALA A 71 7.91 -12.62 7.15
C ALA A 71 7.03 -12.87 5.92
N LEU A 72 5.90 -12.16 5.81
CA LEU A 72 5.05 -12.20 4.62
C LEU A 72 5.84 -11.80 3.37
N LEU A 73 6.56 -10.67 3.40
CA LEU A 73 7.35 -10.22 2.26
C LEU A 73 8.42 -11.24 1.84
N ALA A 74 9.11 -11.84 2.82
CA ALA A 74 10.09 -12.90 2.57
C ALA A 74 9.43 -14.14 1.93
N PHE A 75 8.28 -14.56 2.45
CA PHE A 75 7.50 -15.67 1.90
C PHE A 75 7.02 -15.38 0.47
N LEU A 76 6.49 -14.19 0.20
CA LEU A 76 6.04 -13.79 -1.14
C LEU A 76 7.21 -13.74 -2.12
N ARG A 77 8.39 -13.26 -1.68
CA ARG A 77 9.61 -13.24 -2.48
C ARG A 77 10.08 -14.64 -2.87
N TRP A 78 10.00 -15.59 -1.93
CA TRP A 78 10.29 -17.00 -2.18
C TRP A 78 9.25 -17.61 -3.13
N LYS A 79 7.95 -17.42 -2.84
CA LYS A 79 6.83 -17.96 -3.62
C LYS A 79 6.82 -17.45 -5.07
N ALA A 80 7.15 -16.19 -5.30
CA ALA A 80 7.19 -15.59 -6.63
C ALA A 80 8.35 -16.13 -7.49
N GLY A 81 9.44 -16.58 -6.86
CA GLY A 81 10.61 -17.10 -7.55
C GLY A 81 11.12 -16.16 -8.65
N PRO A 82 11.36 -16.66 -9.88
CA PRO A 82 11.80 -15.84 -11.01
C PRO A 82 10.80 -14.78 -11.50
N ARG A 83 9.51 -14.90 -11.14
CA ARG A 83 8.46 -13.95 -11.56
C ARG A 83 8.49 -12.64 -10.75
N TRP A 84 9.29 -12.60 -9.68
CA TRP A 84 9.43 -11.42 -8.82
C TRP A 84 9.99 -10.22 -9.59
N GLN A 85 9.33 -9.08 -9.48
CA GLN A 85 9.74 -7.85 -10.15
C GLN A 85 10.61 -7.00 -9.22
N SER A 86 11.71 -6.47 -9.75
CA SER A 86 12.48 -5.46 -9.03
C SER A 86 11.70 -4.14 -8.99
N TRP A 87 11.91 -3.38 -7.93
CA TRP A 87 11.36 -2.05 -7.74
C TRP A 87 12.49 -1.05 -7.57
N GLN A 88 12.21 0.22 -7.84
CA GLN A 88 13.20 1.29 -7.80
C GLN A 88 12.90 2.23 -6.65
N LEU A 89 13.93 2.56 -5.86
CA LEU A 89 13.75 3.48 -4.73
C LEU A 89 13.55 4.92 -5.19
N ARG A 90 14.30 5.37 -6.20
CA ARG A 90 14.20 6.76 -6.72
C ARG A 90 13.33 6.89 -7.97
N GLY A 91 13.36 5.91 -8.87
CA GLY A 91 12.61 5.98 -10.13
C GLY A 91 12.90 7.26 -10.93
N GLN A 92 11.86 7.84 -11.52
CA GLN A 92 11.83 9.12 -12.22
C GLN A 92 11.51 10.31 -11.30
N ALA A 93 11.62 10.16 -9.97
CA ALA A 93 11.30 11.24 -9.05
C ALA A 93 12.22 12.44 -9.26
N ARG A 94 11.62 13.61 -9.54
CA ARG A 94 12.34 14.87 -9.69
C ARG A 94 12.60 15.51 -8.32
N PRO A 95 13.71 16.24 -8.11
CA PRO A 95 14.03 16.85 -6.81
C PRO A 95 12.91 17.75 -6.23
N TRP A 96 12.22 18.51 -7.08
CA TRP A 96 11.10 19.36 -6.67
C TRP A 96 9.97 18.58 -5.98
N LEU A 97 9.76 17.31 -6.37
CA LEU A 97 8.69 16.49 -5.80
C LEU A 97 8.99 16.19 -4.33
N PHE A 98 10.26 15.99 -3.97
CA PHE A 98 10.66 15.80 -2.57
C PHE A 98 10.37 17.04 -1.72
N ALA A 99 10.58 18.24 -2.27
CA ALA A 99 10.21 19.48 -1.60
C ALA A 99 8.67 19.64 -1.47
N ALA A 100 7.90 19.08 -2.41
CA ALA A 100 6.44 19.14 -2.40
C ALA A 100 5.76 18.08 -1.51
N LEU A 101 6.48 17.07 -1.02
CA LEU A 101 5.85 15.96 -0.25
C LEU A 101 5.11 16.42 1.01
N PRO A 102 5.59 17.39 1.81
CA PRO A 102 4.82 17.89 2.95
C PRO A 102 3.48 18.50 2.52
N ALA A 103 3.47 19.25 1.41
CA ALA A 103 2.23 19.81 0.86
C ALA A 103 1.30 18.71 0.33
N VAL A 104 1.83 17.68 -0.34
CA VAL A 104 1.03 16.52 -0.80
C VAL A 104 0.42 15.78 0.40
N ALA A 105 1.21 15.51 1.43
CA ALA A 105 0.74 14.82 2.64
C ALA A 105 -0.36 15.64 3.33
N MET A 106 -0.11 16.93 3.60
CA MET A 106 -1.07 17.81 4.26
C MET A 106 -2.36 17.99 3.44
N ALA A 107 -2.24 18.28 2.14
CA ALA A 107 -3.38 18.43 1.26
C ALA A 107 -4.22 17.13 1.21
N SER A 108 -3.56 15.97 1.16
CA SER A 108 -4.26 14.67 1.18
C SER A 108 -5.00 14.40 2.50
N ILE A 109 -4.48 14.89 3.63
CA ILE A 109 -5.11 14.77 4.94
C ILE A 109 -6.35 15.66 5.00
N LEU A 110 -6.23 16.94 4.61
CA LEU A 110 -7.34 17.88 4.62
C LEU A 110 -8.46 17.43 3.68
N VAL A 111 -8.15 16.98 2.46
CA VAL A 111 -9.18 16.44 1.55
C VAL A 111 -9.88 15.23 2.15
N ARG A 112 -9.14 14.28 2.75
CA ARG A 112 -9.73 13.09 3.37
C ARG A 112 -10.42 13.36 4.72
N SER A 113 -10.22 14.52 5.33
CA SER A 113 -10.92 14.89 6.57
C SER A 113 -12.44 14.96 6.40
N LEU A 114 -12.92 15.13 5.16
CA LEU A 114 -14.34 15.03 4.80
C LEU A 114 -14.95 13.66 5.18
N LEU A 115 -14.14 12.61 5.27
CA LEU A 115 -14.62 11.29 5.72
C LEU A 115 -15.04 11.29 7.20
N GLY A 116 -14.59 12.28 7.99
CA GLY A 116 -15.01 12.45 9.38
C GLY A 116 -16.52 12.60 9.54
N PHE A 117 -17.19 13.23 8.57
CA PHE A 117 -18.66 13.40 8.56
C PHE A 117 -19.42 12.08 8.39
N LEU A 118 -18.76 11.00 8.00
CA LEU A 118 -19.38 9.67 7.86
C LEU A 118 -19.49 8.93 9.20
N HIS A 119 -18.85 9.42 10.27
CA HIS A 119 -18.90 8.83 11.61
C HIS A 119 -18.64 7.31 11.65
N LEU A 120 -17.70 6.85 10.81
CA LEU A 120 -17.38 5.43 10.70
C LEU A 120 -16.79 4.90 12.02
N PRO A 121 -17.14 3.67 12.44
CA PRO A 121 -16.61 3.09 13.66
C PRO A 121 -15.10 2.86 13.54
N SER A 122 -14.38 3.07 14.64
CA SER A 122 -12.94 2.82 14.75
C SER A 122 -12.63 2.02 16.01
N THR A 123 -11.71 1.06 15.89
CA THR A 123 -11.31 0.15 16.98
C THR A 123 -9.92 0.46 17.54
N SER A 124 -9.20 1.43 16.95
CA SER A 124 -7.78 1.68 17.22
C SER A 124 -7.50 2.67 18.37
N GLY A 125 -8.54 3.21 19.02
CA GLY A 125 -8.40 4.31 19.99
C GLY A 125 -7.51 3.99 21.19
N SER A 126 -7.68 2.82 21.82
CA SER A 126 -6.91 2.41 23.00
C SER A 126 -5.44 2.11 22.68
N ILE A 127 -5.18 1.37 21.60
CA ILE A 127 -3.83 1.08 21.12
C ILE A 127 -3.08 2.38 20.77
N PHE A 128 -3.77 3.33 20.14
CA PHE A 128 -3.18 4.63 19.85
C PHE A 128 -2.82 5.39 21.14
N GLN A 129 -3.71 5.47 22.12
CA GLN A 129 -3.43 6.16 23.39
C GLN A 129 -2.26 5.54 24.16
N GLU A 130 -2.06 4.23 24.05
CA GLU A 130 -0.90 3.56 24.62
C GLU A 130 0.38 3.94 23.87
N ILE A 131 0.38 3.85 22.53
CA ILE A 131 1.59 4.11 21.73
C ILE A 131 2.01 5.58 21.75
N SER A 132 1.04 6.49 21.94
CA SER A 132 1.25 7.93 22.04
C SER A 132 2.03 8.35 23.30
N ARG A 133 2.17 7.45 24.28
CA ARG A 133 3.04 7.62 25.46
C ARG A 133 4.51 7.42 25.13
N THR A 134 4.84 6.80 24.01
CA THR A 134 6.21 6.55 23.54
C THR A 134 6.43 7.13 22.14
N PRO A 135 6.52 8.47 22.01
CA PRO A 135 6.46 9.16 20.73
C PRO A 135 7.60 8.79 19.76
N ALA A 136 8.81 8.52 20.28
CA ALA A 136 9.92 8.06 19.44
C ALA A 136 9.62 6.72 18.77
N VAL A 137 9.08 5.75 19.52
CA VAL A 137 8.69 4.43 18.97
C VAL A 137 7.54 4.58 17.98
N ALA A 138 6.54 5.39 18.32
CA ALA A 138 5.39 5.64 17.46
C ALA A 138 5.79 6.27 16.12
N LEU A 139 6.71 7.25 16.12
CA LEU A 139 7.18 7.90 14.90
C LEU A 139 8.12 6.99 14.08
N LEU A 140 9.10 6.37 14.72
CA LEU A 140 10.12 5.59 14.00
C LEU A 140 9.55 4.28 13.46
N LEU A 141 8.87 3.50 14.29
CA LEU A 141 8.36 2.18 13.92
C LEU A 141 6.92 2.26 13.40
N GLY A 142 6.06 3.02 14.08
CA GLY A 142 4.63 3.11 13.74
C GLY A 142 4.37 3.95 12.48
N ALA A 143 4.95 5.15 12.37
CA ALA A 143 4.74 6.00 11.21
C ALA A 143 5.71 5.68 10.07
N GLY A 144 7.02 5.60 10.36
CA GLY A 144 8.06 5.34 9.36
C GLY A 144 8.15 3.87 8.95
N GLY A 145 8.44 2.99 9.90
CA GLY A 145 8.67 1.57 9.65
C GLY A 145 7.47 0.85 9.01
N ALA A 146 6.25 1.11 9.51
CA ALA A 146 5.02 0.58 8.91
C ALA A 146 4.85 1.07 7.47
N ALA A 147 4.98 2.38 7.22
CA ALA A 147 4.90 2.94 5.87
C ALA A 147 5.92 2.30 4.91
N VAL A 148 7.15 2.04 5.35
CA VAL A 148 8.16 1.36 4.52
C VAL A 148 7.70 -0.05 4.14
N LEU A 149 7.28 -0.87 5.10
CA LEU A 149 6.87 -2.26 4.83
C LEU A 149 5.60 -2.32 3.97
N GLU A 150 4.63 -1.46 4.27
CA GLU A 150 3.38 -1.37 3.51
C GLU A 150 3.66 -0.92 2.08
N GLU A 151 4.46 0.12 1.84
CA GLU A 151 4.76 0.54 0.48
C GLU A 151 5.54 -0.53 -0.31
N ILE A 152 6.47 -1.25 0.32
CA ILE A 152 7.14 -2.40 -0.33
C ILE A 152 6.09 -3.41 -0.78
N LEU A 153 5.16 -3.81 0.09
CA LEU A 153 4.12 -4.79 -0.24
C LEU A 153 3.18 -4.28 -1.33
N PHE A 154 2.57 -3.12 -1.15
CA PHE A 154 1.49 -2.66 -2.02
C PHE A 154 1.99 -2.06 -3.32
N ARG A 155 3.09 -1.29 -3.29
CA ARG A 155 3.61 -0.58 -4.47
C ARG A 155 4.73 -1.38 -5.11
N GLY A 156 5.66 -1.87 -4.30
CA GLY A 156 6.82 -2.65 -4.75
C GLY A 156 6.49 -4.05 -5.27
N VAL A 157 5.49 -4.74 -4.67
CA VAL A 157 5.10 -6.10 -5.05
C VAL A 157 3.77 -6.12 -5.80
N ILE A 158 2.67 -5.78 -5.13
CA ILE A 158 1.32 -5.94 -5.69
C ILE A 158 1.13 -5.08 -6.94
N LEU A 159 1.26 -3.75 -6.81
CA LEU A 159 1.06 -2.83 -7.94
C LEU A 159 2.10 -3.05 -9.03
N ASN A 160 3.38 -3.18 -8.68
CA ASN A 160 4.46 -3.37 -9.66
C ASN A 160 4.23 -4.63 -10.52
N GLY A 161 3.84 -5.75 -9.91
CA GLY A 161 3.50 -6.97 -10.65
C GLY A 161 2.24 -6.81 -11.49
N LEU A 162 1.17 -6.24 -10.93
CA LEU A 162 -0.08 -6.01 -11.66
C LEU A 162 0.09 -5.06 -12.85
N LEU A 163 0.99 -4.08 -12.77
CA LEU A 163 1.31 -3.18 -13.89
C LEU A 163 1.96 -3.88 -15.09
N GLN A 164 2.57 -5.06 -14.88
CA GLN A 164 3.09 -5.89 -15.98
C GLN A 164 1.99 -6.75 -16.63
N ASN A 165 0.90 -6.99 -15.92
CA ASN A 165 -0.13 -7.96 -16.30
C ASN A 165 -1.46 -7.29 -16.72
N ARG A 166 -1.72 -6.05 -16.29
CA ARG A 166 -3.03 -5.39 -16.40
C ARG A 166 -2.90 -3.92 -16.75
N ARG A 167 -4.01 -3.35 -17.24
CA ARG A 167 -4.13 -1.91 -17.49
C ARG A 167 -3.81 -1.13 -16.21
N PRO A 168 -3.11 0.02 -16.30
CA PRO A 168 -2.69 0.79 -15.13
C PRO A 168 -3.79 1.11 -14.13
N TRP A 169 -4.97 1.52 -14.62
CA TRP A 169 -6.08 1.86 -13.73
C TRP A 169 -6.64 0.65 -12.96
N VAL A 170 -6.64 -0.54 -13.56
CA VAL A 170 -7.05 -1.79 -12.89
C VAL A 170 -6.04 -2.15 -11.81
N ALA A 171 -4.74 -2.06 -12.13
CA ALA A 171 -3.67 -2.35 -11.19
C ALA A 171 -3.68 -1.40 -9.99
N ILE A 172 -3.88 -0.09 -10.22
CA ILE A 172 -3.99 0.93 -9.18
C ILE A 172 -5.23 0.69 -8.31
N ALA A 173 -6.40 0.46 -8.92
CA ALA A 173 -7.64 0.22 -8.19
C ALA A 173 -7.54 -1.04 -7.32
N GLN A 174 -7.00 -2.14 -7.86
CA GLN A 174 -6.81 -3.38 -7.12
C GLN A 174 -5.83 -3.21 -5.95
N SER A 175 -4.69 -2.57 -6.18
CA SER A 175 -3.71 -2.30 -5.11
C SER A 175 -4.32 -1.43 -4.00
N ALA A 176 -5.07 -0.38 -4.37
CA ALA A 176 -5.75 0.48 -3.40
C ALA A 176 -6.87 -0.25 -2.63
N LEU A 177 -7.62 -1.14 -3.29
CA LEU A 177 -8.64 -1.96 -2.66
C LEU A 177 -8.02 -2.92 -1.62
N LEU A 178 -6.96 -3.63 -2.00
CA LEU A 178 -6.26 -4.51 -1.05
C LEU A 178 -5.67 -3.71 0.10
N PHE A 179 -5.08 -2.54 -0.17
CA PHE A 179 -4.57 -1.64 0.86
C PHE A 179 -5.66 -1.20 1.84
N SER A 180 -6.86 -0.85 1.35
CA SER A 180 -8.03 -0.58 2.19
C SER A 180 -8.39 -1.78 3.08
N LEU A 181 -8.49 -2.98 2.52
CA LEU A 181 -8.93 -4.17 3.25
C LEU A 181 -7.94 -4.62 4.34
N PHE A 182 -6.64 -4.42 4.14
CA PHE A 182 -5.62 -4.82 5.10
C PHE A 182 -5.68 -4.06 6.43
N HIS A 183 -6.32 -2.89 6.47
CA HIS A 183 -6.42 -2.11 7.69
C HIS A 183 -7.43 -2.67 8.69
N LEU A 184 -8.40 -3.50 8.24
CA LEU A 184 -9.38 -4.19 9.10
C LEU A 184 -10.10 -3.28 10.12
N ASN A 185 -10.18 -1.99 9.83
CA ASN A 185 -10.82 -0.95 10.63
C ASN A 185 -11.63 -0.07 9.67
N PRO A 186 -12.97 0.03 9.79
CA PRO A 186 -13.81 0.70 8.79
C PRO A 186 -13.42 2.16 8.52
N ALA A 187 -13.25 2.97 9.57
CA ALA A 187 -12.86 4.38 9.44
C ALA A 187 -11.49 4.52 8.74
N GLN A 188 -10.53 3.67 9.10
CA GLN A 188 -9.20 3.69 8.49
C GLN A 188 -9.22 3.14 7.06
N SER A 189 -10.01 2.12 6.78
CA SER A 189 -10.03 1.40 5.49
C SER A 189 -10.44 2.33 4.35
N VAL A 190 -11.54 3.09 4.50
CA VAL A 190 -12.00 4.02 3.45
C VAL A 190 -10.95 5.10 3.18
N SER A 191 -10.38 5.69 4.23
CA SER A 191 -9.31 6.69 4.12
C SER A 191 -8.05 6.11 3.48
N ALA A 192 -7.67 4.88 3.85
CA ALA A 192 -6.54 4.16 3.31
C ALA A 192 -6.76 3.82 1.82
N GLY A 193 -7.96 3.45 1.41
CA GLY A 193 -8.29 3.21 -0.01
C GLY A 193 -8.09 4.45 -0.88
N LEU A 194 -8.59 5.62 -0.45
CA LEU A 194 -8.40 6.88 -1.18
C LEU A 194 -6.93 7.30 -1.25
N PHE A 195 -6.21 7.18 -0.14
CA PHE A 195 -4.76 7.42 -0.11
C PHE A 195 -4.01 6.37 -0.95
N GLY A 196 -4.56 5.15 -0.99
CA GLY A 196 -4.21 4.02 -1.80
C GLY A 196 -4.07 4.38 -3.27
N LEU A 197 -5.15 4.98 -3.80
CA LEU A 197 -5.24 5.48 -5.16
C LEU A 197 -4.21 6.57 -5.46
N LEU A 198 -4.05 7.54 -4.55
CA LEU A 198 -3.06 8.62 -4.68
C LEU A 198 -1.64 8.06 -4.80
N LEU A 199 -1.22 7.23 -3.85
CA LEU A 199 0.12 6.63 -3.84
C LEU A 199 0.31 5.67 -5.01
N GLY A 200 -0.73 4.91 -5.38
CA GLY A 200 -0.68 4.02 -6.54
C GLY A 200 -0.47 4.79 -7.86
N TRP A 201 -1.15 5.92 -8.02
CA TRP A 201 -0.94 6.81 -9.15
C TRP A 201 0.47 7.43 -9.11
N LEU A 202 0.92 7.93 -7.96
CA LEU A 202 2.29 8.47 -7.82
C LEU A 202 3.34 7.42 -8.18
N TYR A 203 3.18 6.17 -7.74
CA TYR A 203 4.07 5.08 -8.10
C TYR A 203 4.02 4.76 -9.60
N TYR A 204 2.83 4.70 -10.19
CA TYR A 204 2.68 4.45 -11.64
C TYR A 204 3.41 5.51 -12.47
N ARG A 205 3.33 6.78 -12.07
CA ARG A 205 3.95 7.90 -12.76
C ARG A 205 5.44 8.02 -12.54
N THR A 206 5.87 7.92 -11.29
CA THR A 206 7.26 8.17 -10.91
C THR A 206 8.11 6.91 -10.92
N ARG A 207 7.52 5.71 -10.86
CA ARG A 207 8.21 4.44 -10.56
C ARG A 207 9.11 4.53 -9.31
N SER A 208 8.78 5.42 -8.38
CA SER A 208 9.57 5.72 -7.19
C SER A 208 8.90 5.17 -5.95
N LEU A 209 9.50 4.15 -5.36
CA LEU A 209 9.02 3.63 -4.09
C LEU A 209 9.32 4.60 -2.94
N GLY A 210 10.45 5.30 -3.01
CA GLY A 210 10.89 6.27 -1.99
C GLY A 210 9.96 7.48 -1.88
N VAL A 211 9.40 7.97 -2.99
CA VAL A 211 8.36 9.01 -2.95
C VAL A 211 7.14 8.51 -2.19
N CYS A 212 6.68 7.29 -2.47
CA CYS A 212 5.49 6.74 -1.82
C CYS A 212 5.73 6.50 -0.33
N MET A 213 6.90 5.93 0.04
CA MET A 213 7.33 5.75 1.42
C MET A 213 7.38 7.07 2.19
N ALA A 214 7.96 8.10 1.58
CA ALA A 214 8.10 9.40 2.22
C ALA A 214 6.75 10.10 2.43
N VAL A 215 5.86 10.12 1.42
CA VAL A 215 4.51 10.70 1.56
C VAL A 215 3.70 9.93 2.60
N HIS A 216 3.79 8.60 2.61
CA HIS A 216 3.08 7.77 3.57
C HIS A 216 3.61 7.95 5.01
N ALA A 217 4.94 7.95 5.20
CA ALA A 217 5.53 8.22 6.51
C ALA A 217 5.20 9.63 7.02
N LEU A 218 5.22 10.65 6.15
CA LEU A 218 4.79 12.01 6.48
C LEU A 218 3.31 12.05 6.87
N ASN A 219 2.44 11.39 6.12
CA ASN A 219 1.02 11.27 6.43
C ASN A 219 0.81 10.69 7.84
N ASN A 220 1.47 9.57 8.14
CA ASN A 220 1.33 8.89 9.42
C ASN A 220 1.91 9.72 10.57
N SER A 221 3.03 10.43 10.32
CA SER A 221 3.65 11.32 11.31
C SER A 221 2.75 12.52 11.63
N VAL A 222 2.18 13.16 10.61
CA VAL A 222 1.24 14.28 10.80
C VAL A 222 -0.01 13.82 11.53
N ALA A 223 -0.59 12.68 11.14
CA ALA A 223 -1.76 12.11 11.83
C ALA A 223 -1.46 11.79 13.30
N PHE A 224 -0.29 11.20 13.59
CA PHE A 224 0.15 10.92 14.96
C PHE A 224 0.31 12.19 15.78
N VAL A 225 1.01 13.20 15.24
CA VAL A 225 1.24 14.48 15.93
C VAL A 225 -0.08 15.20 16.16
N ALA A 226 -0.95 15.31 15.16
CA ALA A 226 -2.25 15.94 15.28
C ALA A 226 -3.09 15.30 16.40
N LEU A 227 -3.17 13.97 16.43
CA LEU A 227 -3.94 13.26 17.45
C LEU A 227 -3.29 13.29 18.83
N ARG A 228 -1.96 13.31 18.93
CA ARG A 228 -1.24 13.40 20.22
C ARG A 228 -1.40 14.77 20.88
N TRP A 229 -1.47 15.83 20.09
CA TRP A 229 -1.55 17.21 20.57
C TRP A 229 -2.97 17.78 20.51
N ALA A 230 -3.93 17.01 20.03
CA ALA A 230 -5.35 17.32 20.09
C ALA A 230 -5.81 17.60 21.54
N PRO A 231 -6.28 18.82 21.86
CA PRO A 231 -7.03 19.12 23.08
C PRO A 231 -8.10 18.08 23.39
N ALA A 232 -8.30 17.74 24.67
CA ALA A 232 -9.34 16.80 25.10
C ALA A 232 -10.78 17.23 24.72
N ALA A 233 -10.98 18.53 24.45
CA ALA A 233 -12.23 19.09 23.94
C ALA A 233 -12.62 18.56 22.55
N TRP A 234 -11.66 18.03 21.78
CA TRP A 234 -11.81 17.53 20.40
C TRP A 234 -12.56 16.20 20.29
N GLN A 235 -13.24 15.76 21.35
CA GLN A 235 -14.09 14.57 21.35
C GLN A 235 -15.54 14.87 20.95
N LYS A 236 -15.93 16.14 20.79
CA LYS A 236 -17.25 16.58 20.32
C LYS A 236 -17.08 17.54 19.13
N ASP A 237 -17.13 17.01 17.90
CA ASP A 237 -16.99 17.73 16.62
C ASP A 237 -15.74 18.63 16.42
N PRO A 238 -14.53 18.06 16.49
CA PRO A 238 -13.26 18.81 16.41
C PRO A 238 -13.01 19.53 15.09
N LEU A 239 -13.52 19.00 13.97
CA LEU A 239 -13.10 19.42 12.64
C LEU A 239 -13.56 20.83 12.25
N LEU A 240 -14.67 21.32 12.81
CA LEU A 240 -15.19 22.66 12.49
C LEU A 240 -14.71 23.72 13.48
N GLU A 241 -14.51 23.34 14.74
CA GLU A 241 -14.00 24.23 15.78
C GLU A 241 -12.56 24.70 15.47
N ASP A 242 -11.71 23.82 14.95
CA ASP A 242 -10.31 24.14 14.58
C ASP A 242 -10.18 25.22 13.51
N PHE A 243 -11.20 25.35 12.64
CA PHE A 243 -11.20 26.33 11.55
C PHE A 243 -12.01 27.59 11.88
N GLY A 244 -12.66 27.64 13.05
CA GLY A 244 -13.51 28.74 13.50
C GLY A 244 -14.84 28.90 12.74
N SER A 245 -14.98 28.33 11.54
CA SER A 245 -16.24 28.24 10.81
C SER A 245 -16.22 27.13 9.76
N GLY A 246 -17.40 26.63 9.38
CA GLY A 246 -17.53 25.66 8.28
C GLY A 246 -17.08 26.19 6.93
N TRP A 247 -17.19 27.51 6.68
CA TRP A 247 -16.68 28.12 5.46
C TRP A 247 -15.16 28.18 5.41
N ALA A 248 -14.51 28.47 6.54
CA ALA A 248 -13.05 28.41 6.63
C ALA A 248 -12.53 26.98 6.41
N TYR A 249 -13.19 25.99 7.00
CA TYR A 249 -12.91 24.58 6.75
C TYR A 249 -13.11 24.22 5.27
N ALA A 250 -14.25 24.56 4.66
CA ALA A 250 -14.53 24.29 3.25
C ALA A 250 -13.49 24.96 2.33
N GLY A 251 -13.10 26.20 2.64
CA GLY A 251 -12.03 26.93 1.94
C GLY A 251 -10.68 26.22 2.03
N ALA A 252 -10.30 25.73 3.21
CA ALA A 252 -9.06 24.99 3.41
C ALA A 252 -9.04 23.65 2.66
N VAL A 253 -10.16 22.91 2.66
CA VAL A 253 -10.34 21.68 1.89
C VAL A 253 -10.28 21.96 0.38
N GLY A 254 -10.96 23.00 -0.08
CA GLY A 254 -10.95 23.43 -1.49
C GLY A 254 -9.54 23.81 -1.96
N LEU A 255 -8.82 24.63 -1.19
CA LEU A 255 -7.44 24.99 -1.47
C LEU A 255 -6.52 23.76 -1.50
N SER A 256 -6.70 22.84 -0.55
CA SER A 256 -5.94 21.59 -0.50
C SER A 256 -6.18 20.71 -1.73
N ALA A 257 -7.43 20.61 -2.19
CA ALA A 257 -7.75 19.89 -3.42
C ALA A 257 -7.09 20.52 -4.64
N LEU A 258 -7.05 21.86 -4.73
CA LEU A 258 -6.36 22.59 -5.79
C LEU A 258 -4.85 22.38 -5.76
N VAL A 259 -4.23 22.45 -4.59
CA VAL A 259 -2.78 22.18 -4.41
C VAL A 259 -2.46 20.76 -4.85
N LEU A 260 -3.25 19.78 -4.41
CA LEU A 260 -3.06 18.39 -4.80
C LEU A 260 -3.21 18.21 -6.32
N ALA A 261 -4.27 18.78 -6.92
CA ALA A 261 -4.48 18.73 -8.36
C ALA A 261 -3.33 19.38 -9.14
N ALA A 262 -2.81 20.53 -8.70
CA ALA A 262 -1.69 21.21 -9.32
C ALA A 262 -0.39 20.39 -9.26
N VAL A 263 -0.09 19.79 -8.11
CA VAL A 263 1.10 18.93 -7.95
C VAL A 263 0.97 17.68 -8.83
N LEU A 264 -0.18 17.00 -8.81
CA LEU A 264 -0.40 15.82 -9.65
C LEU A 264 -0.35 16.18 -11.14
N TRP A 265 -0.94 17.30 -11.54
CA TRP A 265 -0.84 17.81 -12.91
C TRP A 265 0.61 18.15 -13.31
N TRP A 266 1.47 18.52 -12.37
CA TRP A 266 2.89 18.76 -12.64
C TRP A 266 3.70 17.45 -12.72
N VAL A 267 3.42 16.46 -11.85
CA VAL A 267 3.98 15.10 -11.96
C VAL A 267 3.62 14.50 -13.33
N GLN A 268 2.33 14.47 -13.64
CA GLN A 268 1.75 14.89 -14.91
C GLN A 268 2.67 15.07 -16.13
N ARG A 269 3.29 16.24 -16.16
CA ARG A 269 4.05 16.72 -17.31
C ARG A 269 5.53 16.38 -17.24
N THR A 270 6.03 16.02 -16.06
CA THR A 270 7.47 15.87 -15.80
C THR A 270 7.92 14.40 -15.68
N THR A 271 6.98 13.46 -15.78
CA THR A 271 7.20 12.01 -15.68
C THR A 271 6.49 11.26 -16.81
N SER A 272 7.11 10.18 -17.28
CA SER A 272 6.56 9.32 -18.33
C SER A 272 6.30 7.94 -17.74
N PRO A 273 5.03 7.54 -17.54
CA PRO A 273 4.75 6.21 -17.03
C PRO A 273 5.16 5.14 -18.05
N PRO A 274 5.34 3.88 -17.63
CA PRO A 274 5.60 2.79 -18.55
C PRO A 274 4.49 2.68 -19.59
N VAL A 275 4.89 2.44 -20.84
CA VAL A 275 3.95 2.09 -21.90
C VAL A 275 3.36 0.73 -21.54
N TRP A 276 2.05 0.70 -21.31
CA TRP A 276 1.33 -0.56 -21.23
C TRP A 276 1.19 -1.09 -22.67
N ALA A 277 2.01 -2.06 -23.02
CA ALA A 277 1.80 -2.89 -24.20
C ALA A 277 0.92 -4.07 -23.76
N PRO A 278 -0.29 -4.25 -24.33
CA PRO A 278 -1.03 -5.48 -24.09
C PRO A 278 -0.19 -6.66 -24.60
N GLY A 279 0.44 -7.39 -23.70
CA GLY A 279 0.54 -8.82 -23.90
C GLY A 279 -0.90 -9.34 -23.96
N GLU A 280 -1.21 -10.24 -24.89
CA GLU A 280 -2.48 -10.97 -24.85
C GLU A 280 -2.75 -11.39 -23.40
N PRO A 281 -3.98 -11.14 -22.87
CA PRO A 281 -4.27 -11.40 -21.48
C PRO A 281 -3.85 -12.82 -21.13
N ALA A 282 -3.01 -12.96 -20.10
CA ALA A 282 -2.72 -14.28 -19.54
C ALA A 282 -4.07 -14.92 -19.21
N ASP A 283 -4.36 -16.03 -19.86
CA ASP A 283 -5.60 -16.77 -19.66
C ASP A 283 -5.68 -17.16 -18.19
N ASP A 284 -6.53 -16.44 -17.44
CA ASP A 284 -6.74 -16.66 -16.00
C ASP A 284 -7.34 -18.06 -15.74
N SER A 285 -7.85 -18.75 -16.77
CA SER A 285 -8.43 -20.09 -16.64
C SER A 285 -7.38 -21.21 -16.61
N ALA A 286 -6.17 -20.99 -17.14
CA ALA A 286 -5.14 -22.02 -17.23
C ALA A 286 -4.43 -22.31 -15.88
N VAL A 287 -4.48 -21.39 -14.91
CA VAL A 287 -3.84 -21.58 -13.59
C VAL A 287 -4.70 -22.43 -12.65
N ALA A 288 -6.03 -22.47 -12.87
CA ALA A 288 -6.93 -23.30 -12.06
C ALA A 288 -6.71 -24.81 -12.28
N VAL A 289 -6.17 -25.21 -13.43
CA VAL A 289 -5.98 -26.62 -13.80
C VAL A 289 -4.68 -27.20 -13.20
N GLY A 290 -3.70 -26.35 -12.85
CA GLY A 290 -2.40 -26.79 -12.32
C GLY A 290 -2.38 -27.22 -10.85
N LEU A 291 -3.44 -26.92 -10.08
CA LEU A 291 -3.57 -27.32 -8.67
C LEU A 291 -4.23 -28.69 -8.47
N GLY A 292 -4.67 -29.35 -9.55
CA GLY A 292 -5.29 -30.68 -9.51
C GLY A 292 -4.36 -31.85 -9.88
N ALA A 293 -3.11 -31.58 -10.28
CA ALA A 293 -2.19 -32.61 -10.81
C ALA A 293 -1.05 -33.01 -9.86
N ALA A 294 -1.02 -32.50 -8.64
CA ALA A 294 -0.13 -32.98 -7.57
C ALA A 294 -0.98 -33.73 -6.54
N ALA A 295 -1.39 -34.95 -6.92
CA ALA A 295 -1.81 -35.98 -5.99
C ALA A 295 -0.57 -36.60 -5.32
#